data_AF-A0A3R9LFF2-F1
#
_entry.id   AF-A0A3R9LFF2-F1
#
_cell.length_a   1.000
_cell.length_b   1.000
_cell.length_c   1.000
_cell.angle_alpha   90.00
_cell.angle_beta   90.00
_cell.angle_gamma   90.00
#
_symmetry.space_group_name_H-M   'P 1'
#
loop_
_entity.id
_entity.type
_entity.pdbx_description
1 polymer ?
#
loop_
_entity_poly.entity_id
_entity_poly.type
_entity_poly.pdbx_seq_one_letter_code
_entity_poly.pdbx_strand_id
1 'polypeptide(L)'
;MFDQKISNRDILKIFGCSPEKVLELVKEIYKMTWEQVLLLAVYSRQQFIEQEKNWSLPIESPKNFSNKIKLVNILFHQEVNKYDSLSDKILEKIENYEDIHSITSFLMNIEKSQDTHLSDLAKKLLHEISINYISFSSRESNRNKHPYSYYSMCKILNYSIFVFRDLISLNLSIEYVNKIFLAAIKSTITGDDRIRTDFGFTDSPIHNLYKEIRKSQSIENIINIIQNNEYIKIDSNIISNGVYNVFSNYLGEWIDSIYVNLRIDNYGIKSNRRNTLNMIINIDNKNDENNNRVIRINEVNLQNILSLGMIDNLLNSLKNRILGSNFRSNTSYPAVLNDVVKWYRASKTTLCQDIDDCPCLVASILEFDFRNKIGTFDTDYGISIPVNKKIWFAKDGYLIVTGLIRRFLFKSGLFENLYMVESYNPIFLENINKYINNLYSDEIKNSMLNESMEDLKNLENNMMRVWANLKFDSPLDENSKEYKAMINRFKRLPIYLKEEKKVENSKNISFRSKENIWNIYGLVWQQKINSQKIGYPIDSPFPLPLWANFDSVDNSKIRILKIIKQVYDCKLSVKYF
;
A
#
# COMPACT_ATOMS: atom_id res chain seq x y z
N MET A 1 -25.93 5.82 -43.97
CA MET A 1 -24.62 5.28 -43.58
C MET A 1 -24.81 4.77 -42.16
N PHE A 2 -24.83 3.45 -41.96
CA PHE A 2 -25.20 2.85 -40.69
C PHE A 2 -24.06 3.02 -39.69
N ASP A 3 -24.32 3.72 -38.58
CA ASP A 3 -23.50 3.65 -37.37
C ASP A 3 -23.59 2.23 -36.81
N GLN A 4 -22.77 1.33 -37.35
CA GLN A 4 -22.55 0.03 -36.73
C GLN A 4 -21.82 0.28 -35.42
N LYS A 5 -22.57 0.21 -34.32
CA LYS A 5 -22.04 0.19 -32.97
C LYS A 5 -21.10 -1.02 -32.87
N ILE A 6 -19.80 -0.76 -32.96
CA ILE A 6 -18.77 -1.81 -32.96
C ILE A 6 -18.92 -2.59 -31.66
N SER A 7 -19.01 -3.92 -31.77
CA SER A 7 -19.23 -4.77 -30.62
C SER A 7 -17.90 -5.05 -29.91
N ASN A 8 -17.92 -5.33 -28.61
CA ASN A 8 -16.72 -5.77 -27.88
C ASN A 8 -16.06 -7.01 -28.48
N ARG A 9 -16.81 -7.83 -29.22
CA ARG A 9 -16.28 -8.99 -29.94
C ARG A 9 -15.36 -8.55 -31.09
N ASP A 10 -15.67 -7.45 -31.75
CA ASP A 10 -14.85 -6.90 -32.84
C ASP A 10 -13.56 -6.27 -32.28
N ILE A 11 -13.66 -5.56 -31.16
CA ILE A 11 -12.51 -5.02 -30.42
C ILE A 11 -11.56 -6.15 -29.99
N LEU A 12 -12.10 -7.22 -29.38
CA LEU A 12 -11.32 -8.39 -28.97
C LEU A 12 -10.65 -9.10 -30.14
N LYS A 13 -11.36 -9.22 -31.27
CA LYS A 13 -10.85 -9.91 -32.46
C LYS A 13 -9.66 -9.19 -33.08
N ILE A 14 -9.66 -7.85 -33.04
CA ILE A 14 -8.61 -7.03 -33.66
C ILE A 14 -7.43 -6.81 -32.71
N PHE A 15 -7.72 -6.46 -31.45
CA PHE A 15 -6.70 -6.05 -30.49
C PHE A 15 -6.29 -7.15 -29.50
N GLY A 16 -6.97 -8.29 -29.48
CA GLY A 16 -6.72 -9.39 -28.52
C GLY A 16 -7.18 -9.08 -27.08
N CYS A 17 -7.69 -7.88 -26.83
CA CYS A 17 -8.16 -7.40 -25.52
C CYS A 17 -9.31 -6.39 -25.70
N SER A 18 -10.07 -6.13 -24.63
CA SER A 18 -11.11 -5.08 -24.60
C SER A 18 -10.98 -4.20 -23.36
N PRO A 19 -11.51 -2.97 -23.40
CA PRO A 19 -11.58 -2.10 -22.23
C PRO A 19 -12.30 -2.73 -21.04
N GLU A 20 -13.36 -3.52 -21.23
CA GLU A 20 -14.04 -4.16 -20.09
C GLU A 20 -13.14 -5.20 -19.41
N LYS A 21 -12.47 -6.04 -20.21
CA LYS A 21 -11.56 -7.06 -19.66
C LYS A 21 -10.40 -6.40 -18.91
N VAL A 22 -9.88 -5.28 -19.42
CA VAL A 22 -8.87 -4.50 -18.72
C VAL A 22 -9.43 -3.93 -17.42
N LEU A 23 -10.62 -3.33 -17.45
CA LEU A 23 -11.27 -2.78 -16.26
C LEU A 23 -11.50 -3.85 -15.17
N GLU A 24 -11.87 -5.08 -15.54
CA GLU A 24 -11.99 -6.19 -14.60
C GLU A 24 -10.66 -6.51 -13.89
N LEU A 25 -9.56 -6.57 -14.66
CA LEU A 25 -8.23 -6.84 -14.11
C LEU A 25 -7.75 -5.68 -13.23
N VAL A 26 -7.98 -4.43 -13.66
CA VAL A 26 -7.68 -3.22 -12.88
C VAL A 26 -8.44 -3.22 -11.56
N LYS A 27 -9.73 -3.58 -11.55
CA LYS A 27 -10.56 -3.66 -10.34
C LYS A 27 -10.05 -4.69 -9.34
N GLU A 28 -9.57 -5.84 -9.81
CA GLU A 28 -8.98 -6.88 -8.95
C GLU A 28 -7.69 -6.40 -8.28
N ILE A 29 -6.81 -5.74 -9.05
CA ILE A 29 -5.57 -5.14 -8.53
C ILE A 29 -5.86 -3.98 -7.56
N TYR A 30 -6.85 -3.16 -7.87
CA TYR A 30 -7.34 -2.11 -6.99
C TYR A 30 -7.79 -2.69 -5.64
N LYS A 31 -8.60 -3.74 -5.69
CA LYS A 31 -9.07 -4.46 -4.50
C LYS A 31 -7.93 -5.10 -3.71
N MET A 32 -6.98 -5.73 -4.39
CA MET A 32 -5.75 -6.27 -3.78
C MET A 32 -5.02 -5.19 -2.97
N THR A 33 -4.85 -4.00 -3.56
CA THR A 33 -4.13 -2.89 -2.94
C THR A 33 -4.85 -2.40 -1.69
N TRP A 34 -6.18 -2.25 -1.75
CA TRP A 34 -7.02 -1.96 -0.59
C TRP A 34 -6.87 -3.00 0.51
N GLU A 35 -6.97 -4.28 0.17
CA GLU A 35 -6.86 -5.37 1.14
C GLU A 35 -5.50 -5.36 1.85
N GLN A 36 -4.39 -5.17 1.13
CA GLN A 36 -3.05 -5.08 1.73
C GLN A 36 -2.94 -3.94 2.76
N VAL A 37 -3.43 -2.75 2.41
CA VAL A 37 -3.36 -1.58 3.29
C VAL A 37 -4.30 -1.75 4.49
N LEU A 38 -5.50 -2.28 4.29
CA LEU A 38 -6.46 -2.50 5.36
C LEU A 38 -6.01 -3.61 6.32
N LEU A 39 -5.38 -4.68 5.83
CA LEU A 39 -4.76 -5.70 6.69
C LEU A 39 -3.71 -5.07 7.61
N LEU A 40 -2.80 -4.26 7.05
CA LEU A 40 -1.81 -3.52 7.83
C LEU A 40 -2.49 -2.57 8.85
N ALA A 41 -3.50 -1.81 8.43
CA ALA A 41 -4.17 -0.82 9.26
C ALA A 41 -4.92 -1.46 10.44
N VAL A 42 -5.66 -2.55 10.21
CA VAL A 42 -6.40 -3.27 11.26
C VAL A 42 -5.42 -4.00 12.17
N TYR A 43 -4.41 -4.67 11.60
CA TYR A 43 -3.38 -5.38 12.37
C TYR A 43 -2.65 -4.45 13.35
N SER A 44 -2.24 -3.26 12.91
CA SER A 44 -1.51 -2.30 13.74
C SER A 44 -2.32 -1.87 14.95
N ARG A 45 -3.64 -1.68 14.78
CA ARG A 45 -4.58 -1.30 15.84
C ARG A 45 -4.88 -2.44 16.80
N GLN A 46 -4.96 -3.65 16.27
CA GLN A 46 -5.09 -4.87 17.06
C GLN A 46 -3.93 -5.08 18.05
N GLN A 47 -2.77 -4.45 17.85
CA GLN A 47 -1.66 -4.51 18.81
C GLN A 47 -1.90 -3.68 20.09
N PHE A 48 -2.86 -2.74 20.07
CA PHE A 48 -3.24 -1.98 21.26
C PHE A 48 -4.30 -2.69 22.13
N ILE A 49 -4.89 -3.78 21.63
CA ILE A 49 -5.85 -4.60 22.36
C ILE A 49 -5.09 -5.67 23.15
N GLU A 50 -5.49 -5.99 24.38
CA GLU A 50 -4.87 -7.07 25.15
C GLU A 50 -4.98 -8.43 24.41
N GLN A 51 -3.85 -8.93 23.89
CA GLN A 51 -3.80 -10.14 23.06
C GLN A 51 -3.69 -11.43 23.88
N GLU A 52 -3.02 -11.39 25.04
CA GLU A 52 -2.71 -12.55 25.89
C GLU A 52 -3.94 -13.32 26.34
N LYS A 53 -5.07 -12.62 26.51
CA LYS A 53 -6.32 -13.22 26.97
C LYS A 53 -7.17 -13.81 25.83
N ASN A 54 -6.90 -13.41 24.58
CA ASN A 54 -7.87 -13.56 23.50
C ASN A 54 -7.35 -14.41 22.31
N TRP A 55 -6.06 -14.37 21.96
CA TRP A 55 -5.59 -14.92 20.66
C TRP A 55 -4.59 -16.07 20.76
N SER A 56 -4.34 -16.60 21.96
CA SER A 56 -3.45 -17.75 22.24
C SER A 56 -1.96 -17.59 21.82
N LEU A 57 -1.60 -16.50 21.14
CA LEU A 57 -0.24 -16.16 20.70
C LEU A 57 0.00 -14.64 20.82
N PRO A 58 0.26 -14.10 22.02
CA PRO A 58 0.57 -12.67 22.17
C PRO A 58 1.88 -12.33 21.48
N ILE A 59 1.88 -11.38 20.54
CA ILE A 59 3.10 -10.98 19.83
C ILE A 59 3.91 -9.99 20.66
N GLU A 60 3.23 -9.10 21.39
CA GLU A 60 3.82 -8.19 22.37
C GLU A 60 2.73 -7.59 23.28
N SER A 61 3.11 -6.99 24.42
CA SER A 61 2.18 -6.23 25.25
C SER A 61 1.80 -4.89 24.59
N PRO A 62 0.56 -4.41 24.74
CA PRO A 62 0.14 -3.11 24.19
C PRO A 62 1.03 -1.94 24.63
N LYS A 63 1.56 -1.99 25.86
CA LYS A 63 2.46 -0.96 26.41
C LYS A 63 3.81 -0.94 25.69
N ASN A 64 4.43 -2.11 25.48
CA ASN A 64 5.68 -2.20 24.74
C ASN A 64 5.48 -1.75 23.29
N PHE A 65 4.40 -2.21 22.64
CA PHE A 65 4.07 -1.80 21.28
C PHE A 65 3.90 -0.28 21.17
N SER A 66 3.11 0.33 22.06
CA SER A 66 2.90 1.79 22.11
C SER A 66 4.21 2.55 22.25
N ASN A 67 5.09 2.16 23.18
CA ASN A 67 6.38 2.84 23.37
C ASN A 67 7.32 2.68 22.18
N LYS A 68 7.32 1.53 21.50
CA LYS A 68 8.08 1.34 20.26
C LYS A 68 7.54 2.21 19.13
N ILE A 69 6.21 2.29 18.95
CA ILE A 69 5.59 3.17 17.96
C ILE A 69 5.93 4.64 18.24
N LYS A 70 5.90 5.09 19.50
CA LYS A 70 6.34 6.46 19.86
C LYS A 70 7.78 6.72 19.45
N LEU A 71 8.70 5.79 19.76
CA LEU A 71 10.11 5.94 19.37
C LEU A 71 10.27 5.97 17.85
N VAL A 72 9.63 5.06 17.12
CA VAL A 72 9.66 5.05 15.64
C VAL A 72 9.09 6.35 15.09
N ASN A 73 8.01 6.88 15.67
CA ASN A 73 7.49 8.17 15.24
C ASN A 73 8.53 9.27 15.41
N ILE A 74 9.16 9.41 16.58
CA ILE A 74 10.21 10.41 16.83
C ILE A 74 11.35 10.29 15.79
N LEU A 75 11.75 9.07 15.43
CA LEU A 75 12.80 8.83 14.44
C LEU A 75 12.45 9.29 13.01
N PHE A 76 11.15 9.28 12.65
CA PHE A 76 10.68 9.44 11.25
C PHE A 76 9.58 10.49 11.05
N HIS A 77 9.28 11.32 12.06
CA HIS A 77 8.27 12.39 12.01
C HIS A 77 8.83 13.70 11.42
N GLN A 78 10.15 13.88 11.35
CA GLN A 78 10.77 15.08 10.80
C GLN A 78 11.17 14.86 9.32
N GLU A 79 10.70 15.72 8.41
CA GLU A 79 11.10 15.78 6.98
C GLU A 79 12.59 16.12 6.75
N VAL A 80 13.38 16.14 7.83
CA VAL A 80 14.80 16.44 7.79
C VAL A 80 15.53 15.10 7.76
N ASN A 81 15.93 14.68 6.56
CA ASN A 81 16.83 13.56 6.20
C ASN A 81 18.24 13.65 6.88
N LYS A 82 18.33 13.99 8.16
CA LYS A 82 19.58 14.11 8.92
C LYS A 82 19.89 12.85 9.74
N TYR A 83 18.97 11.89 9.80
CA TYR A 83 19.06 10.73 10.68
C TYR A 83 19.19 9.39 9.98
N ASP A 84 19.12 9.30 8.65
CA ASP A 84 18.86 8.05 7.90
C ASP A 84 19.63 6.83 8.46
N SER A 85 20.96 6.90 8.51
CA SER A 85 21.78 5.76 9.00
C SER A 85 21.65 5.46 10.51
N LEU A 86 21.28 6.44 11.33
CA LEU A 86 21.08 6.25 12.78
C LEU A 86 19.67 5.72 13.05
N SER A 87 18.65 6.29 12.40
CA SER A 87 17.26 5.85 12.49
C SER A 87 17.11 4.41 12.01
N ASP A 88 17.78 4.03 10.92
CA ASP A 88 17.75 2.65 10.40
C ASP A 88 18.29 1.65 11.42
N LYS A 89 19.43 1.96 12.06
CA LYS A 89 20.05 1.09 13.08
C LYS A 89 19.18 0.97 14.32
N ILE A 90 18.53 2.05 14.75
CA ILE A 90 17.63 1.99 15.92
C ILE A 90 16.38 1.21 15.58
N LEU A 91 15.81 1.41 14.39
CA LEU A 91 14.69 0.60 13.94
C LEU A 91 15.06 -0.87 13.86
N GLU A 92 16.23 -1.23 13.31
CA GLU A 92 16.71 -2.61 13.28
C GLU A 92 16.74 -3.24 14.68
N LYS A 93 17.21 -2.49 15.70
CA LYS A 93 17.17 -2.93 17.11
C LYS A 93 15.74 -3.15 17.62
N ILE A 94 14.80 -2.29 17.24
CA ILE A 94 13.37 -2.43 17.56
C ILE A 94 12.77 -3.68 16.90
N GLU A 95 13.07 -3.92 15.62
CA GLU A 95 12.64 -5.10 14.84
C GLU A 95 13.24 -6.42 15.36
N ASN A 96 14.40 -6.32 15.99
CA ASN A 96 15.06 -7.43 16.68
C ASN A 96 14.56 -7.64 18.12
N TYR A 97 13.56 -6.87 18.56
CA TYR A 97 12.97 -6.95 19.90
C TYR A 97 14.00 -6.74 21.03
N GLU A 98 15.01 -5.91 20.78
CA GLU A 98 15.91 -5.44 21.83
C GLU A 98 15.16 -4.53 22.82
N ASP A 99 15.68 -4.42 24.05
CA ASP A 99 15.14 -3.49 25.05
C ASP A 99 15.60 -2.04 24.83
N ILE A 100 14.95 -1.12 25.54
CA ILE A 100 15.34 0.30 25.52
C ILE A 100 16.76 0.55 26.07
N HIS A 101 17.28 -0.32 26.94
CA HIS A 101 18.62 -0.16 27.52
C HIS A 101 19.72 -0.42 26.50
N SER A 102 19.54 -1.39 25.61
CA SER A 102 20.43 -1.66 24.48
C SER A 102 20.49 -0.48 23.52
N ILE A 103 19.33 0.10 23.18
CA ILE A 103 19.23 1.27 22.29
C ILE A 103 19.87 2.50 22.94
N THR A 104 19.57 2.78 24.21
CA THR A 104 20.16 3.93 24.92
C THR A 104 21.66 3.77 25.12
N SER A 105 22.15 2.56 25.41
CA SER A 105 23.60 2.27 25.48
C SER A 105 24.30 2.48 24.14
N PHE A 106 23.67 2.05 23.04
CA PHE A 106 24.15 2.31 21.69
C PHE A 106 24.26 3.82 21.40
N LEU A 107 23.23 4.60 21.78
CA LEU A 107 23.24 6.05 21.62
C LEU A 107 24.31 6.74 22.48
N MET A 108 24.49 6.33 23.74
CA MET A 108 25.55 6.87 24.61
C MET A 108 26.96 6.59 24.07
N ASN A 109 27.16 5.50 23.34
CA ASN A 109 28.43 5.22 22.67
C ASN A 109 28.65 6.15 21.47
N ILE A 110 27.61 6.44 20.69
CA ILE A 110 27.67 7.40 19.57
C ILE A 110 27.85 8.83 20.07
N GLU A 111 27.22 9.18 21.18
CA GLU A 111 27.40 10.46 21.86
C GLU A 111 28.88 10.74 22.16
N LYS A 112 29.66 9.71 22.50
CA LYS A 112 31.10 9.81 22.78
C LYS A 112 31.98 9.77 21.53
N SER A 113 31.40 9.66 20.33
CA SER A 113 32.15 9.62 19.08
C SER A 113 32.75 10.98 18.71
N GLN A 114 33.80 10.97 17.89
CA GLN A 114 34.45 12.20 17.41
C GLN A 114 33.62 12.95 16.35
N ASP A 115 32.58 12.30 15.80
CA ASP A 115 31.65 12.94 14.88
C ASP A 115 30.66 13.80 15.67
N THR A 116 30.89 15.11 15.66
CA THR A 116 30.10 16.09 16.41
C THR A 116 28.63 16.11 15.97
N HIS A 117 28.36 15.87 14.69
CA HIS A 117 27.00 15.86 14.17
C HIS A 117 26.24 14.62 14.65
N LEU A 118 26.82 13.43 14.52
CA LEU A 118 26.21 12.20 15.02
C LEU A 118 26.06 12.22 16.55
N SER A 119 27.04 12.77 17.27
CA SER A 119 26.98 12.96 18.73
C SER A 119 25.79 13.83 19.13
N ASP A 120 25.59 14.98 18.48
CA ASP A 120 24.47 15.89 18.78
C ASP A 120 23.10 15.26 18.47
N LEU A 121 23.00 14.49 17.38
CA LEU A 121 21.78 13.75 17.05
C LEU A 121 21.46 12.68 18.12
N ALA A 122 22.47 11.93 18.57
CA ALA A 122 22.30 10.94 19.64
C ALA A 122 21.86 11.59 20.96
N LYS A 123 22.43 12.74 21.33
CA LYS A 123 22.01 13.51 22.53
C LYS A 123 20.56 13.95 22.44
N LYS A 124 20.15 14.51 21.30
CA LYS A 124 18.76 14.92 21.06
C LYS A 124 17.82 13.73 21.21
N LEU A 125 18.15 12.59 20.61
CA LEU A 125 17.29 11.41 20.71
C LEU A 125 17.23 10.83 22.13
N LEU A 126 18.35 10.80 22.86
CA LEU A 126 18.35 10.42 24.28
C LEU A 126 17.46 11.35 25.12
N HIS A 127 17.49 12.65 24.84
CA HIS A 127 16.64 13.63 25.48
C HIS A 127 15.15 13.40 25.17
N GLU A 128 14.80 13.16 23.91
CA GLU A 128 13.43 12.83 23.48
C GLU A 128 12.92 11.53 24.13
N ILE A 129 13.75 10.49 24.21
CA ILE A 129 13.42 9.23 24.92
C ILE A 129 13.07 9.52 26.39
N SER A 130 13.86 10.40 27.04
CA SER A 130 13.66 10.75 28.45
C SER A 130 12.41 11.60 28.67
N ILE A 131 12.16 12.63 27.85
CA ILE A 131 10.99 13.52 27.98
C ILE A 131 9.69 12.76 27.77
N ASN A 132 9.67 11.86 26.77
CA ASN A 132 8.48 11.10 26.41
C ASN A 132 8.31 9.80 27.24
N TYR A 133 9.17 9.58 28.25
CA TYR A 133 9.15 8.41 29.14
C TYR A 133 9.10 7.07 28.39
N ILE A 134 9.84 6.96 27.29
CA ILE A 134 9.82 5.77 26.43
C ILE A 134 10.57 4.63 27.13
N SER A 135 9.87 3.52 27.36
CA SER A 135 10.46 2.33 27.97
C SER A 135 9.78 1.04 27.51
N PHE A 136 10.56 0.04 27.13
CA PHE A 136 10.05 -1.29 26.74
C PHE A 136 11.09 -2.36 27.03
N SER A 137 10.61 -3.57 27.32
CA SER A 137 11.42 -4.75 27.59
C SER A 137 11.75 -5.53 26.31
N SER A 138 12.85 -6.28 26.35
CA SER A 138 13.26 -7.18 25.28
C SER A 138 12.33 -8.40 25.22
N ARG A 139 12.30 -9.07 24.07
CA ARG A 139 11.63 -10.36 23.90
C ARG A 139 12.50 -11.33 23.10
N GLU A 140 12.37 -12.62 23.36
CA GLU A 140 13.00 -13.65 22.52
C GLU A 140 12.53 -13.51 21.06
N SER A 141 13.45 -13.17 20.16
CA SER A 141 13.21 -12.97 18.72
C SER A 141 12.73 -14.24 17.99
N ASN A 142 12.85 -15.41 18.61
CA ASN A 142 12.51 -16.72 18.05
C ASN A 142 11.02 -17.09 18.16
N ARG A 143 10.19 -16.29 18.85
CA ARG A 143 8.75 -16.55 19.01
C ARG A 143 7.94 -15.47 18.30
N ASN A 144 7.15 -15.86 17.30
CA ASN A 144 6.14 -15.06 16.59
C ASN A 144 6.45 -13.55 16.46
N LYS A 145 7.15 -13.15 15.38
CA LYS A 145 7.35 -11.73 15.04
C LYS A 145 6.11 -11.11 14.39
N HIS A 146 5.98 -9.78 14.46
CA HIS A 146 4.99 -9.08 13.63
C HIS A 146 5.27 -9.33 12.14
N PRO A 147 4.23 -9.47 11.30
CA PRO A 147 4.39 -9.68 9.86
C PRO A 147 4.67 -8.38 9.11
N TYR A 148 4.57 -7.22 9.77
CA TYR A 148 4.84 -5.88 9.24
C TYR A 148 5.91 -5.21 10.09
N SER A 149 6.69 -4.31 9.48
CA SER A 149 7.66 -3.49 10.21
C SER A 149 6.97 -2.50 11.15
N TYR A 150 7.61 -2.15 12.26
CA TYR A 150 7.16 -1.08 13.15
C TYR A 150 7.08 0.27 12.43
N TYR A 151 7.91 0.52 11.41
CA TYR A 151 7.77 1.70 10.55
C TYR A 151 6.45 1.71 9.80
N SER A 152 6.12 0.63 9.09
CA SER A 152 4.85 0.51 8.34
C SER A 152 3.66 0.65 9.27
N MET A 153 3.72 0.01 10.45
CA MET A 153 2.67 0.10 11.48
C MET A 153 2.54 1.53 12.01
N CYS A 154 3.65 2.22 12.28
CA CYS A 154 3.65 3.62 12.71
C CYS A 154 3.06 4.55 11.65
N LYS A 155 3.48 4.41 10.39
CA LYS A 155 3.01 5.26 9.28
C LYS A 155 1.52 5.07 9.02
N ILE A 156 1.02 3.82 8.99
CA ILE A 156 -0.42 3.61 8.80
C ILE A 156 -1.22 4.14 9.99
N LEU A 157 -0.70 4.09 11.22
CA LEU A 157 -1.39 4.63 12.39
C LEU A 157 -1.54 6.16 12.30
N ASN A 158 -0.45 6.87 11.98
CA ASN A 158 -0.42 8.33 12.03
C ASN A 158 -0.96 8.99 10.75
N TYR A 159 -0.83 8.34 9.59
CA TYR A 159 -1.19 8.91 8.28
C TYR A 159 -2.34 8.16 7.59
N SER A 160 -3.19 7.47 8.35
CA SER A 160 -4.33 6.68 7.82
C SER A 160 -5.19 7.43 6.80
N ILE A 161 -5.63 8.65 7.11
CA ILE A 161 -6.52 9.41 6.23
C ILE A 161 -5.82 9.76 4.91
N PHE A 162 -4.54 10.10 4.95
CA PHE A 162 -3.73 10.38 3.75
C PHE A 162 -3.64 9.15 2.85
N VAL A 163 -3.25 8.01 3.42
CA VAL A 163 -3.13 6.75 2.68
C VAL A 163 -4.48 6.30 2.09
N PHE A 164 -5.58 6.44 2.85
CA PHE A 164 -6.91 6.11 2.33
C PHE A 164 -7.35 7.04 1.21
N ARG A 165 -6.99 8.33 1.24
CA ARG A 165 -7.30 9.24 0.14
C ARG A 165 -6.57 8.86 -1.14
N ASP A 166 -5.28 8.52 -1.03
CA ASP A 166 -4.49 8.10 -2.19
C ASP A 166 -5.05 6.80 -2.80
N LEU A 167 -5.49 5.86 -1.95
CA LEU A 167 -6.18 4.67 -2.41
C LEU A 167 -7.48 4.99 -3.17
N ILE A 168 -8.28 5.95 -2.71
CA ILE A 168 -9.55 6.29 -3.36
C ILE A 168 -9.33 7.03 -4.70
N SER A 169 -8.18 7.70 -4.89
CA SER A 169 -7.91 8.57 -6.04
C SER A 169 -7.90 7.90 -7.42
N LEU A 170 -7.84 6.56 -7.49
CA LEU A 170 -7.80 5.83 -8.76
C LEU A 170 -9.16 5.89 -9.47
N ASN A 171 -9.18 6.50 -10.66
CA ASN A 171 -10.39 6.58 -11.47
C ASN A 171 -10.65 5.26 -12.21
N LEU A 172 -11.74 4.57 -11.85
CA LEU A 172 -12.15 3.29 -12.43
C LEU A 172 -13.36 3.42 -13.38
N SER A 173 -13.68 4.63 -13.85
CA SER A 173 -14.76 4.80 -14.82
C SER A 173 -14.39 4.15 -16.15
N ILE A 174 -15.36 3.53 -16.82
CA ILE A 174 -15.14 2.93 -18.14
C ILE A 174 -14.67 3.96 -19.16
N GLU A 175 -15.12 5.22 -19.03
CA GLU A 175 -14.69 6.33 -19.87
C GLU A 175 -13.19 6.63 -19.70
N TYR A 176 -12.70 6.65 -18.46
CA TYR A 176 -11.28 6.86 -18.18
C TYR A 176 -10.43 5.68 -18.67
N VAL A 177 -10.89 4.44 -18.45
CA VAL A 177 -10.22 3.24 -18.98
C VAL A 177 -10.19 3.26 -20.50
N ASN A 178 -11.27 3.64 -21.18
CA ASN A 178 -11.32 3.78 -22.63
C ASN A 178 -10.30 4.80 -23.14
N LYS A 179 -10.13 5.92 -22.44
CA LYS A 179 -9.12 6.94 -22.77
C LYS A 179 -7.70 6.38 -22.70
N ILE A 180 -7.35 5.66 -21.62
CA ILE A 180 -6.03 5.03 -21.48
C ILE A 180 -5.85 3.91 -22.51
N PHE A 181 -6.88 3.09 -22.72
CA PHE A 181 -6.85 1.98 -23.68
C PHE A 181 -6.62 2.48 -25.11
N LEU A 182 -7.29 3.57 -25.52
CA LEU A 182 -7.05 4.22 -26.80
C LEU A 182 -5.60 4.72 -26.94
N ALA A 183 -5.06 5.36 -25.91
CA ALA A 183 -3.68 5.82 -25.90
C ALA A 183 -2.69 4.63 -26.00
N ALA A 184 -2.96 3.54 -25.29
CA ALA A 184 -2.15 2.34 -25.28
C ALA A 184 -2.15 1.60 -26.62
N ILE A 185 -3.29 1.53 -27.31
CA ILE A 185 -3.36 0.99 -28.68
C ILE A 185 -2.50 1.83 -29.62
N LYS A 186 -2.61 3.16 -29.55
CA LYS A 186 -1.83 4.06 -30.40
C LYS A 186 -0.33 3.88 -30.18
N SER A 187 0.12 3.85 -28.93
CA SER A 187 1.54 3.65 -28.63
C SER A 187 2.03 2.27 -29.07
N THR A 188 1.23 1.23 -28.87
CA THR A 188 1.62 -0.14 -29.22
C THR A 188 1.72 -0.35 -30.73
N ILE A 189 0.81 0.25 -31.52
CA ILE A 189 0.84 0.13 -32.99
C ILE A 189 1.92 1.02 -33.62
N THR A 190 2.12 2.24 -33.10
CA THR A 190 2.96 3.26 -33.76
C THR A 190 4.31 3.51 -33.08
N GLY A 191 4.59 2.86 -31.95
CA GLY A 191 5.75 3.10 -31.08
C GLY A 191 5.61 4.35 -30.20
N ASP A 192 6.31 4.36 -29.06
CA ASP A 192 6.40 5.51 -28.13
C ASP A 192 7.29 6.63 -28.69
N ASP A 193 8.34 6.25 -29.42
CA ASP A 193 9.18 7.23 -30.10
C ASP A 193 8.40 7.87 -31.25
N ARG A 194 8.62 9.18 -31.40
CA ARG A 194 8.12 10.00 -32.51
C ARG A 194 8.28 9.20 -33.80
N ILE A 195 7.28 9.21 -34.68
CA ILE A 195 7.48 8.82 -36.08
C ILE A 195 8.69 9.63 -36.53
N ARG A 196 9.89 9.03 -36.57
CA ARG A 196 11.12 9.74 -36.90
C ARG A 196 10.90 10.27 -38.29
N THR A 197 10.73 11.57 -38.39
CA THR A 197 10.61 12.33 -39.64
C THR A 197 11.91 12.27 -40.46
N ASP A 198 12.94 11.56 -39.98
CA ASP A 198 14.32 11.85 -40.36
C ASP A 198 14.97 10.77 -41.24
N PHE A 199 14.21 9.84 -41.82
CA PHE A 199 14.73 8.98 -42.89
C PHE A 199 13.68 8.78 -43.99
N GLY A 200 13.59 9.73 -44.93
CA GLY A 200 13.23 9.51 -46.34
C GLY A 200 11.89 8.86 -46.73
N PHE A 201 10.97 8.57 -45.81
CA PHE A 201 9.71 7.85 -46.07
C PHE A 201 8.47 8.66 -45.69
N THR A 202 8.38 9.92 -46.12
CA THR A 202 7.24 10.79 -45.80
C THR A 202 5.92 10.39 -46.49
N ASP A 203 5.98 9.58 -47.55
CA ASP A 203 4.82 9.17 -48.36
C ASP A 203 4.59 7.64 -48.41
N SER A 204 5.22 6.87 -47.52
CA SER A 204 4.95 5.43 -47.41
C SER A 204 3.50 5.18 -46.95
N PRO A 205 2.76 4.22 -47.54
CA PRO A 205 1.43 3.82 -47.07
C PRO A 205 1.39 3.50 -45.56
N ILE A 206 2.48 2.95 -45.02
CA ILE A 206 2.61 2.61 -43.59
C ILE A 206 2.75 3.88 -42.73
N HIS A 207 3.48 4.88 -43.22
CA HIS A 207 3.65 6.16 -42.51
C HIS A 207 2.32 6.93 -42.41
N ASN A 208 1.55 6.96 -43.51
CA ASN A 208 0.23 7.59 -43.53
C ASN A 208 -0.75 6.87 -42.62
N LEU A 209 -0.74 5.53 -42.59
CA LEU A 209 -1.52 4.74 -41.65
C LEU A 209 -1.22 5.10 -40.19
N TYR A 210 0.07 5.11 -39.79
CA TYR A 210 0.45 5.45 -38.42
C TYR A 210 0.04 6.87 -38.03
N LYS A 211 0.09 7.81 -38.97
CA LYS A 211 -0.38 9.18 -38.79
C LYS A 211 -1.89 9.25 -38.56
N GLU A 212 -2.68 8.48 -39.32
CA GLU A 212 -4.14 8.37 -39.13
C GLU A 212 -4.52 7.73 -37.80
N ILE A 213 -3.83 6.65 -37.41
CA ILE A 213 -4.04 5.98 -36.11
C ILE A 213 -3.73 6.95 -34.96
N ARG A 214 -2.63 7.71 -35.01
CA ARG A 214 -2.30 8.68 -33.95
C ARG A 214 -3.35 9.81 -33.84
N LYS A 215 -3.88 10.28 -34.99
CA LYS A 215 -4.92 11.33 -35.06
C LYS A 215 -6.31 10.85 -34.65
N SER A 216 -6.56 9.54 -34.64
CA SER A 216 -7.87 8.96 -34.34
C SER A 216 -8.37 9.34 -32.95
N GLN A 217 -9.62 9.77 -32.81
CA GLN A 217 -10.20 10.15 -31.52
C GLN A 217 -10.96 9.03 -30.81
N SER A 218 -11.23 7.92 -31.50
CA SER A 218 -11.97 6.78 -30.93
C SER A 218 -11.36 5.43 -31.33
N ILE A 219 -11.74 4.39 -30.58
CA ILE A 219 -11.35 3.01 -30.86
C ILE A 219 -11.99 2.55 -32.18
N GLU A 220 -13.22 2.97 -32.47
CA GLU A 220 -13.90 2.59 -33.72
C GLU A 220 -13.19 3.13 -34.95
N ASN A 221 -12.69 4.36 -34.89
CA ASN A 221 -11.94 4.94 -36.00
C ASN A 221 -10.67 4.15 -36.29
N ILE A 222 -9.94 3.71 -35.26
CA ILE A 222 -8.75 2.87 -35.42
C ILE A 222 -9.10 1.52 -36.04
N ILE A 223 -10.21 0.90 -35.60
CA ILE A 223 -10.69 -0.37 -36.17
C ILE A 223 -10.98 -0.22 -37.66
N ASN A 224 -11.71 0.80 -38.06
CA ASN A 224 -12.04 1.06 -39.47
C ASN A 224 -10.77 1.29 -40.31
N ILE A 225 -9.80 2.05 -39.78
CA ILE A 225 -8.52 2.30 -40.44
C ILE A 225 -7.74 1.00 -40.68
N ILE A 226 -7.71 0.10 -39.70
CA ILE A 226 -7.03 -1.21 -39.79
C ILE A 226 -7.76 -2.13 -40.76
N GLN A 227 -9.09 -2.25 -40.66
CA GLN A 227 -9.89 -3.15 -41.51
C GLN A 227 -9.85 -2.76 -42.98
N ASN A 228 -9.76 -1.45 -43.28
CA ASN A 228 -9.68 -0.95 -44.65
C ASN A 228 -8.26 -1.05 -45.25
N ASN A 229 -7.26 -1.50 -44.49
CA ASN A 229 -5.88 -1.65 -44.95
C ASN A 229 -5.50 -3.12 -45.13
N GLU A 230 -5.40 -3.57 -46.39
CA GLU A 230 -4.98 -4.94 -46.73
C GLU A 230 -3.47 -5.18 -46.54
N TYR A 231 -2.67 -4.12 -46.39
CA TYR A 231 -1.20 -4.21 -46.36
C TYR A 231 -0.60 -4.53 -44.99
N ILE A 232 -1.36 -4.39 -43.89
CA ILE A 232 -0.82 -4.57 -42.53
C ILE A 232 -1.62 -5.63 -41.78
N LYS A 233 -0.97 -6.78 -41.55
CA LYS A 233 -1.44 -7.80 -40.63
C LYS A 233 -0.88 -7.51 -39.23
N ILE A 234 -1.67 -6.86 -38.38
CA ILE A 234 -1.24 -6.58 -37.00
C ILE A 234 -1.49 -7.82 -36.14
N ASP A 235 -0.46 -8.26 -35.40
CA ASP A 235 -0.62 -9.35 -34.44
C ASP A 235 -1.37 -8.85 -33.19
N SER A 236 -2.58 -9.36 -33.01
CA SER A 236 -3.41 -9.09 -31.83
C SER A 236 -2.72 -9.39 -30.50
N ASN A 237 -1.78 -10.34 -30.46
CA ASN A 237 -1.01 -10.63 -29.26
C ASN A 237 -0.03 -9.50 -28.94
N ILE A 238 0.61 -8.91 -29.95
CA ILE A 238 1.52 -7.77 -29.74
C ILE A 238 0.74 -6.57 -29.19
N ILE A 239 -0.45 -6.29 -29.74
CA ILE A 239 -1.30 -5.19 -29.26
C ILE A 239 -1.74 -5.42 -27.82
N SER A 240 -2.36 -6.58 -27.54
CA SER A 240 -2.84 -6.89 -26.18
C SER A 240 -1.70 -6.87 -25.15
N ASN A 241 -0.53 -7.40 -25.50
CA ASN A 241 0.66 -7.35 -24.66
C ASN A 241 1.13 -5.92 -24.36
N GLY A 242 1.18 -5.06 -25.38
CA GLY A 242 1.54 -3.65 -25.19
C GLY A 242 0.52 -2.89 -24.35
N VAL A 243 -0.77 -3.12 -24.58
CA VAL A 243 -1.85 -2.56 -23.77
C VAL A 243 -1.73 -3.00 -22.31
N TYR A 244 -1.58 -4.30 -22.04
CA TYR A 244 -1.41 -4.79 -20.67
C TYR A 244 -0.15 -4.25 -20.00
N ASN A 245 0.93 -4.03 -20.74
CA ASN A 245 2.15 -3.43 -20.21
C ASN A 245 1.94 -1.96 -19.79
N VAL A 246 1.24 -1.16 -20.60
CA VAL A 246 0.89 0.23 -20.25
C VAL A 246 0.08 0.29 -18.96
N PHE A 247 -0.96 -0.54 -18.85
CA PHE A 247 -1.76 -0.62 -17.63
C PHE A 247 -0.98 -1.16 -16.42
N SER A 248 -0.06 -2.12 -16.64
CA SER A 248 0.79 -2.66 -15.57
C SER A 248 1.71 -1.58 -15.00
N ASN A 249 2.32 -0.76 -15.86
CA ASN A 249 3.17 0.35 -15.41
C ASN A 249 2.35 1.43 -14.69
N TYR A 250 1.21 1.83 -15.26
CA TYR A 250 0.33 2.82 -14.64
C TYR A 250 -0.14 2.38 -13.24
N LEU A 251 -0.59 1.14 -13.08
CA LEU A 251 -1.01 0.62 -11.78
C LEU A 251 0.17 0.38 -10.84
N GLY A 252 1.29 -0.12 -11.36
CA GLY A 252 2.51 -0.30 -10.58
C GLY A 252 3.00 1.00 -9.95
N GLU A 253 3.06 2.09 -10.74
CA GLU A 253 3.41 3.43 -10.27
C GLU A 253 2.41 3.97 -9.24
N TRP A 254 1.10 3.76 -9.46
CA TRP A 254 0.08 4.16 -8.49
C TRP A 254 0.24 3.40 -7.16
N ILE A 255 0.44 2.07 -7.17
CA ILE A 255 0.63 1.30 -5.95
C ILE A 255 1.95 1.68 -5.26
N ASP A 256 3.03 1.87 -6.03
CA ASP A 256 4.34 2.29 -5.50
C ASP A 256 4.21 3.63 -4.76
N SER A 257 3.49 4.61 -5.34
CA SER A 257 3.27 5.90 -4.67
C SER A 257 2.59 5.78 -3.31
N ILE A 258 1.78 4.75 -3.09
CA ILE A 258 1.11 4.48 -1.81
C ILE A 258 2.07 3.71 -0.88
N TYR A 259 2.75 2.69 -1.39
CA TYR A 259 3.57 1.79 -0.58
C TYR A 259 4.88 2.42 -0.12
N VAL A 260 5.45 3.35 -0.89
CA VAL A 260 6.64 4.13 -0.49
C VAL A 260 6.38 4.92 0.79
N ASN A 261 5.15 5.40 1.02
CA ASN A 261 4.78 6.08 2.27
C ASN A 261 4.67 5.12 3.48
N LEU A 262 4.62 3.82 3.23
CA LEU A 262 4.44 2.76 4.22
C LEU A 262 5.69 1.89 4.40
N ARG A 263 6.77 2.12 3.64
CA ARG A 263 8.03 1.37 3.68
C ARG A 263 9.22 2.30 3.84
N ILE A 264 10.34 1.79 4.33
CA ILE A 264 11.59 2.53 4.37
C ILE A 264 12.34 2.27 3.07
N ASP A 265 12.38 3.28 2.20
CA ASP A 265 13.20 3.25 1.00
C ASP A 265 14.67 3.55 1.36
N ASN A 266 15.41 2.55 1.83
CA ASN A 266 16.87 2.66 2.04
C ASN A 266 17.67 2.80 0.73
N TYR A 267 17.01 2.61 -0.41
CA TYR A 267 17.59 2.77 -1.73
C TYR A 267 17.19 4.12 -2.32
N GLY A 268 17.92 5.17 -1.95
CA GLY A 268 17.83 6.52 -2.52
C GLY A 268 18.23 6.62 -4.00
N ILE A 269 17.72 5.74 -4.86
CA ILE A 269 17.97 5.74 -6.30
C ILE A 269 16.64 5.64 -7.03
N LYS A 270 15.99 6.81 -7.20
CA LYS A 270 14.82 7.00 -8.09
C LYS A 270 15.03 6.47 -9.52
N SER A 271 16.28 6.21 -9.94
CA SER A 271 16.60 5.74 -11.30
C SER A 271 16.70 4.22 -11.49
N ASN A 272 16.73 3.41 -10.42
CA ASN A 272 16.90 1.94 -10.52
C ASN A 272 15.79 1.11 -9.83
N ARG A 273 14.65 1.73 -9.50
CA ARG A 273 13.45 1.09 -8.90
C ARG A 273 12.81 -0.06 -9.72
N ARG A 274 13.43 -0.50 -10.82
CA ARG A 274 12.82 -1.38 -11.82
C ARG A 274 13.22 -2.85 -11.73
N ASN A 275 13.99 -3.26 -10.71
CA ASN A 275 14.33 -4.68 -10.58
C ASN A 275 14.55 -5.12 -9.13
N THR A 276 13.51 -5.68 -8.52
CA THR A 276 13.53 -6.35 -7.20
C THR A 276 14.69 -7.35 -7.09
N LEU A 277 15.07 -8.01 -8.18
CA LEU A 277 16.21 -8.93 -8.25
C LEU A 277 17.55 -8.27 -7.84
N ASN A 278 17.76 -6.99 -8.16
CA ASN A 278 18.98 -6.25 -7.80
C ASN A 278 19.01 -5.85 -6.32
N MET A 279 17.85 -5.73 -5.67
CA MET A 279 17.76 -5.54 -4.22
C MET A 279 18.06 -6.84 -3.47
N ILE A 280 17.83 -7.98 -4.12
CA ILE A 280 17.95 -9.31 -3.50
C ILE A 280 19.32 -9.95 -3.74
N ILE A 281 19.95 -9.68 -4.88
CA ILE A 281 21.17 -10.37 -5.32
C ILE A 281 22.32 -9.39 -5.53
N ASN A 282 23.39 -9.60 -4.75
CA ASN A 282 24.71 -9.01 -4.99
C ASN A 282 25.62 -10.01 -5.70
N ILE A 283 26.12 -9.65 -6.88
CA ILE A 283 27.18 -10.40 -7.56
C ILE A 283 28.50 -9.73 -7.24
N ASP A 284 29.46 -10.48 -6.69
CA ASP A 284 30.78 -9.93 -6.40
C ASP A 284 31.49 -9.61 -7.73
N ASN A 285 32.03 -8.39 -7.84
CA ASN A 285 32.77 -7.95 -9.02
C ASN A 285 34.09 -8.72 -9.25
N LYS A 286 34.55 -9.44 -8.22
CA LYS A 286 35.75 -10.28 -8.26
C LYS A 286 35.35 -11.73 -8.06
N ASN A 287 35.96 -12.62 -8.84
CA ASN A 287 35.87 -14.04 -8.57
C ASN A 287 36.58 -14.37 -7.25
N ASP A 288 36.20 -15.49 -6.64
CA ASP A 288 36.94 -15.99 -5.47
C ASP A 288 38.32 -16.54 -5.84
N GLU A 289 39.08 -16.96 -4.83
CA GLU A 289 40.42 -17.53 -4.97
C GLU A 289 40.47 -18.74 -5.93
N ASN A 290 39.34 -19.43 -6.13
CA ASN A 290 39.18 -20.55 -7.05
C ASN A 290 38.61 -20.13 -8.42
N ASN A 291 38.63 -18.83 -8.72
CA ASN A 291 38.11 -18.21 -9.94
C ASN A 291 36.61 -18.45 -10.20
N ASN A 292 35.80 -18.70 -9.17
CA ASN A 292 34.35 -18.81 -9.31
C ASN A 292 33.67 -17.44 -9.13
N ARG A 293 32.63 -17.19 -9.92
CA ARG A 293 31.70 -16.07 -9.68
C ARG A 293 30.94 -16.33 -8.38
N VAL A 294 30.92 -15.35 -7.49
CA VAL A 294 30.20 -15.43 -6.20
C VAL A 294 28.91 -14.61 -6.29
N ILE A 295 27.80 -15.25 -5.93
CA ILE A 295 26.48 -14.63 -5.83
C ILE A 295 26.08 -14.68 -4.36
N ARG A 296 25.79 -13.51 -3.79
CA ARG A 296 25.38 -13.33 -2.40
C ARG A 296 23.93 -12.90 -2.35
N ILE A 297 23.16 -13.63 -1.54
CA ILE A 297 21.77 -13.32 -1.23
C ILE A 297 21.69 -13.21 0.29
N ASN A 298 21.09 -12.12 0.77
CA ASN A 298 20.81 -11.95 2.19
C ASN A 298 19.77 -13.00 2.63
N GLU A 299 19.96 -13.62 3.80
CA GLU A 299 19.08 -14.68 4.29
C GLU A 299 17.61 -14.27 4.41
N VAL A 300 17.34 -13.09 4.97
CA VAL A 300 15.99 -12.53 5.10
C VAL A 300 15.36 -12.31 3.71
N ASN A 301 16.13 -11.78 2.75
CA ASN A 301 15.65 -11.63 1.38
C ASN A 301 15.31 -12.98 0.74
N LEU A 302 16.10 -14.02 1.00
CA LEU A 302 15.81 -15.38 0.55
C LEU A 302 14.55 -15.95 1.21
N GLN A 303 14.37 -15.77 2.51
CA GLN A 303 13.16 -16.21 3.24
C GLN A 303 11.90 -15.52 2.68
N ASN A 304 11.98 -14.22 2.36
CA ASN A 304 10.87 -13.52 1.73
C ASN A 304 10.57 -14.04 0.32
N ILE A 305 11.59 -14.31 -0.51
CA ILE A 305 11.39 -14.95 -1.82
C ILE A 305 10.67 -16.30 -1.67
N LEU A 306 11.11 -17.12 -0.71
CA LEU A 306 10.49 -18.42 -0.43
C LEU A 306 9.03 -18.24 -0.02
N SER A 307 8.73 -17.26 0.83
CA SER A 307 7.35 -16.94 1.23
C SER A 307 6.47 -16.45 0.08
N LEU A 308 7.08 -15.86 -0.95
CA LEU A 308 6.40 -15.43 -2.17
C LEU A 308 6.28 -16.54 -3.22
N GLY A 309 6.76 -17.76 -2.94
CA GLY A 309 6.73 -18.89 -3.89
C GLY A 309 7.65 -18.71 -5.10
N MET A 310 8.69 -17.87 -4.99
CA MET A 310 9.43 -17.31 -6.13
C MET A 310 10.84 -17.85 -6.33
N ILE A 311 11.17 -18.97 -5.68
CA ILE A 311 12.52 -19.56 -5.79
C ILE A 311 12.87 -19.94 -7.23
N ASP A 312 11.92 -20.49 -7.99
CA ASP A 312 12.17 -20.90 -9.38
C ASP A 312 12.39 -19.70 -10.30
N ASN A 313 11.63 -18.62 -10.09
CA ASN A 313 11.81 -17.37 -10.83
C ASN A 313 13.16 -16.71 -10.50
N LEU A 314 13.56 -16.69 -9.22
CA LEU A 314 14.90 -16.24 -8.82
C LEU A 314 15.99 -17.05 -9.53
N LEU A 315 15.89 -18.38 -9.53
CA LEU A 315 16.87 -19.26 -10.17
C LEU A 315 16.93 -19.05 -11.69
N ASN A 316 15.78 -18.86 -12.35
CA ASN A 316 15.70 -18.54 -13.77
C ASN A 316 16.32 -17.17 -14.09
N SER A 317 16.01 -16.14 -13.31
CA SER A 317 16.59 -14.81 -13.47
C SER A 317 18.10 -14.81 -13.19
N LEU A 318 18.57 -15.58 -12.21
CA LEU A 318 20.00 -15.84 -11.98
C LEU A 318 20.66 -16.55 -13.17
N LYS A 319 20.04 -17.59 -13.71
CA LYS A 319 20.53 -18.31 -14.89
C LYS A 319 20.67 -17.36 -16.07
N ASN A 320 19.66 -16.55 -16.36
CA ASN A 320 19.70 -15.55 -17.42
C ASN A 320 20.78 -14.49 -17.18
N ARG A 321 20.95 -14.05 -15.92
CA ARG A 321 21.99 -13.09 -15.49
C ARG A 321 23.41 -13.64 -15.67
N ILE A 322 23.62 -14.93 -15.47
CA ILE A 322 24.94 -15.56 -15.64
C ILE A 322 25.25 -15.82 -17.11
N LEU A 323 24.23 -16.15 -17.92
CA LEU A 323 24.35 -16.48 -19.34
C LEU A 323 24.31 -15.25 -20.27
N GLY A 324 23.66 -14.15 -19.88
CA GLY A 324 23.44 -12.96 -20.70
C GLY A 324 24.46 -11.83 -20.51
N SER A 325 24.73 -11.07 -21.58
CA SER A 325 25.66 -9.93 -21.60
C SER A 325 25.03 -8.57 -21.29
N ASN A 326 23.70 -8.44 -21.20
CA ASN A 326 23.04 -7.15 -21.00
C ASN A 326 21.89 -7.21 -19.99
N PHE A 327 22.06 -6.43 -18.91
CA PHE A 327 21.14 -6.27 -17.79
C PHE A 327 19.95 -5.33 -18.05
N ARG A 328 19.95 -4.65 -19.20
CA ARG A 328 19.21 -3.39 -19.36
C ARG A 328 17.90 -3.49 -20.12
N SER A 329 17.57 -4.63 -20.71
CA SER A 329 16.25 -4.77 -21.30
C SER A 329 15.25 -5.12 -20.20
N ASN A 330 14.43 -4.14 -19.81
CA ASN A 330 13.06 -4.37 -19.36
C ASN A 330 12.40 -5.27 -20.41
N THR A 331 12.54 -6.59 -20.30
CA THR A 331 11.78 -7.50 -21.13
C THR A 331 10.34 -7.34 -20.66
N SER A 332 9.53 -6.67 -21.47
CA SER A 332 8.09 -6.52 -21.27
C SER A 332 7.51 -7.89 -21.02
N TYR A 333 7.25 -8.22 -19.76
CA TYR A 333 6.66 -9.49 -19.41
C TYR A 333 5.16 -9.36 -19.69
N PRO A 334 4.63 -9.93 -20.79
CA PRO A 334 3.33 -9.50 -21.29
C PRO A 334 2.15 -9.95 -20.44
N ALA A 335 2.39 -10.92 -19.56
CA ALA A 335 1.40 -11.54 -18.70
C ALA A 335 1.33 -10.94 -17.28
N VAL A 336 2.12 -9.90 -16.95
CA VAL A 336 2.21 -9.38 -15.56
C VAL A 336 0.83 -9.13 -14.95
N LEU A 337 -0.01 -8.34 -15.63
CA LEU A 337 -1.32 -7.95 -15.10
C LEU A 337 -2.17 -9.18 -14.73
N ASN A 338 -2.16 -10.20 -15.60
CA ASN A 338 -2.88 -11.45 -15.37
C ASN A 338 -2.25 -12.26 -14.25
N ASP A 339 -0.92 -12.28 -14.13
CA ASP A 339 -0.22 -13.06 -13.12
C ASP A 339 -0.35 -12.45 -11.72
N VAL A 340 -0.37 -11.13 -11.58
CA VAL A 340 -0.74 -10.44 -10.33
C VAL A 340 -2.17 -10.80 -9.93
N VAL A 341 -3.13 -10.75 -10.87
CA VAL A 341 -4.52 -11.10 -10.58
C VAL A 341 -4.67 -12.57 -10.21
N LYS A 342 -3.95 -13.49 -10.88
CA LYS A 342 -3.94 -14.91 -10.50
C LYS A 342 -3.37 -15.10 -9.09
N TRP A 343 -2.24 -14.47 -8.80
CA TRP A 343 -1.63 -14.48 -7.46
C TRP A 343 -2.65 -14.00 -6.41
N TYR A 344 -3.24 -12.82 -6.62
CA TYR A 344 -4.21 -12.25 -5.70
C TYR A 344 -5.43 -13.15 -5.52
N ARG A 345 -6.00 -13.72 -6.60
CA ARG A 345 -7.14 -14.63 -6.48
C ARG A 345 -6.83 -15.87 -5.66
N ALA A 346 -5.58 -16.34 -5.67
CA ALA A 346 -5.12 -17.46 -4.88
C ALA A 346 -4.79 -17.10 -3.42
N SER A 347 -4.34 -15.86 -3.18
CA SER A 347 -3.80 -15.39 -1.91
C SER A 347 -4.70 -14.40 -1.16
N LYS A 348 -5.83 -13.98 -1.74
CA LYS A 348 -6.78 -13.04 -1.15
C LYS A 348 -7.31 -13.53 0.19
N THR A 349 -7.56 -12.60 1.08
CA THR A 349 -8.12 -12.88 2.40
C THR A 349 -9.64 -12.73 2.39
N THR A 350 -10.26 -13.02 3.54
CA THR A 350 -11.69 -12.77 3.75
C THR A 350 -11.97 -11.37 4.33
N LEU A 351 -10.95 -10.50 4.44
CA LEU A 351 -11.10 -9.17 5.03
C LEU A 351 -12.08 -8.30 4.22
N CYS A 352 -11.93 -8.30 2.89
CA CYS A 352 -12.79 -7.56 1.96
C CYS A 352 -13.34 -8.55 0.91
N GLN A 353 -14.59 -9.00 1.07
CA GLN A 353 -15.22 -9.88 0.07
C GLN A 353 -15.51 -9.11 -1.21
N ASP A 354 -15.94 -7.86 -1.06
CA ASP A 354 -16.16 -6.92 -2.15
C ASP A 354 -15.48 -5.58 -1.86
N ILE A 355 -15.26 -4.78 -2.91
CA ILE A 355 -14.66 -3.45 -2.76
C ILE A 355 -15.56 -2.51 -1.93
N ASP A 356 -16.87 -2.74 -1.96
CA ASP A 356 -17.87 -1.98 -1.21
C ASP A 356 -17.81 -2.21 0.31
N ASP A 357 -17.06 -3.22 0.77
CA ASP A 357 -16.80 -3.46 2.19
C ASP A 357 -15.74 -2.50 2.77
N CYS A 358 -14.82 -2.01 1.93
CA CYS A 358 -13.67 -1.21 2.34
C CYS A 358 -14.06 0.08 3.11
N PRO A 359 -15.08 0.87 2.70
CA PRO A 359 -15.54 2.04 3.44
C PRO A 359 -15.94 1.75 4.89
N CYS A 360 -16.52 0.57 5.12
CA CYS A 360 -16.96 0.13 6.45
C CYS A 360 -15.74 -0.13 7.36
N LEU A 361 -14.67 -0.72 6.82
CA LEU A 361 -13.42 -0.92 7.53
C LEU A 361 -12.70 0.40 7.80
N VAL A 362 -12.67 1.33 6.84
CA VAL A 362 -12.12 2.68 7.06
C VAL A 362 -12.84 3.40 8.21
N ALA A 363 -14.18 3.35 8.21
CA ALA A 363 -14.97 3.93 9.30
C ALA A 363 -14.72 3.22 10.64
N SER A 364 -14.55 1.89 10.63
CA SER A 364 -14.19 1.12 11.82
C SER A 364 -12.84 1.51 12.39
N ILE A 365 -11.86 1.76 11.51
CA ILE A 365 -10.51 2.19 11.86
C ILE A 365 -10.54 3.57 12.53
N LEU A 366 -11.21 4.54 11.91
CA LEU A 366 -11.29 5.89 12.43
C LEU A 366 -12.11 5.99 13.73
N GLU A 367 -13.18 5.19 13.87
CA GLU A 367 -13.94 5.09 15.12
C GLU A 367 -13.09 4.50 16.24
N PHE A 368 -12.30 3.46 15.94
CA PHE A 368 -11.40 2.84 16.91
C PHE A 368 -10.33 3.83 17.38
N ASP A 369 -9.71 4.55 16.45
CA ASP A 369 -8.70 5.58 16.77
C ASP A 369 -9.28 6.65 17.68
N PHE A 370 -10.48 7.16 17.36
CA PHE A 370 -11.16 8.17 18.18
C PHE A 370 -11.45 7.65 19.59
N ARG A 371 -12.01 6.44 19.69
CA ARG A 371 -12.42 5.83 20.97
C ARG A 371 -11.23 5.57 21.89
N ASN A 372 -10.08 5.18 21.32
CA ASN A 372 -8.90 4.81 22.09
C ASN A 372 -7.84 5.92 22.16
N LYS A 373 -8.02 7.04 21.47
CA LYS A 373 -7.06 8.15 21.36
C LYS A 373 -5.68 7.69 20.88
N ILE A 374 -5.67 6.98 19.76
CA ILE A 374 -4.44 6.48 19.10
C ILE A 374 -4.45 6.86 17.62
N GLY A 375 -3.30 6.68 16.96
CA GLY A 375 -3.16 6.86 15.51
C GLY A 375 -3.64 8.23 15.06
N THR A 376 -4.71 8.26 14.26
CA THR A 376 -5.30 9.50 13.73
C THR A 376 -5.69 10.51 14.83
N PHE A 377 -6.01 10.03 16.03
CA PHE A 377 -6.40 10.84 17.20
C PHE A 377 -5.46 10.62 18.40
N ASP A 378 -4.21 10.24 18.14
CA ASP A 378 -3.18 10.15 19.17
C ASP A 378 -2.99 11.51 19.87
N THR A 379 -2.72 11.49 21.18
CA THR A 379 -2.60 12.73 21.96
C THR A 379 -1.35 13.53 21.65
N ASP A 380 -0.29 12.86 21.22
CA ASP A 380 1.03 13.46 21.09
C ASP A 380 1.28 13.91 19.63
N TYR A 381 0.64 13.23 18.67
CA TYR A 381 0.91 13.42 17.23
C TYR A 381 -0.32 13.39 16.32
N GLY A 382 -1.51 13.12 16.87
CA GLY A 382 -2.75 13.00 16.11
C GLY A 382 -3.50 14.32 15.97
N ILE A 383 -4.70 14.25 15.41
CA ILE A 383 -5.58 15.41 15.25
C ILE A 383 -6.19 15.78 16.62
N SER A 384 -5.87 16.98 17.09
CA SER A 384 -6.55 17.56 18.24
C SER A 384 -7.97 17.98 17.89
N ILE A 385 -8.94 17.63 18.74
CA ILE A 385 -10.34 18.05 18.60
C ILE A 385 -10.61 19.17 19.60
N PRO A 386 -10.65 20.45 19.15
CA PRO A 386 -10.77 21.63 20.00
C PRO A 386 -12.22 21.87 20.46
N VAL A 387 -12.91 20.84 20.95
CA VAL A 387 -14.29 20.93 21.44
C VAL A 387 -14.28 20.85 22.96
N ASN A 388 -14.79 21.87 23.64
CA ASN A 388 -14.85 21.87 25.10
C ASN A 388 -15.99 20.97 25.59
N LYS A 389 -15.69 19.67 25.73
CA LYS A 389 -16.64 18.67 26.20
C LYS A 389 -16.05 17.84 27.32
N LYS A 390 -16.72 17.84 28.48
CA LYS A 390 -16.32 17.05 29.65
C LYS A 390 -16.48 15.54 29.45
N ILE A 391 -17.53 15.12 28.73
CA ILE A 391 -17.88 13.71 28.54
C ILE A 391 -18.15 13.45 27.06
N TRP A 392 -17.42 12.49 26.49
CA TRP A 392 -17.58 12.04 25.11
C TRP A 392 -18.47 10.79 25.06
N PHE A 393 -19.55 10.86 24.29
CA PHE A 393 -20.42 9.72 24.02
C PHE A 393 -20.06 9.05 22.69
N ALA A 394 -20.45 7.80 22.48
CA ALA A 394 -20.20 7.09 21.22
C ALA A 394 -20.73 7.85 19.99
N LYS A 395 -21.90 8.51 20.11
CA LYS A 395 -22.48 9.32 19.04
C LYS A 395 -21.60 10.49 18.61
N ASP A 396 -20.79 11.03 19.52
CA ASP A 396 -19.88 12.14 19.25
C ASP A 396 -18.74 11.68 18.34
N GLY A 397 -18.17 10.49 18.62
CA GLY A 397 -17.17 9.86 17.76
C GLY A 397 -17.72 9.56 16.37
N TYR A 398 -18.95 9.05 16.28
CA TYR A 398 -19.60 8.77 14.99
C TYR A 398 -19.75 10.03 14.14
N LEU A 399 -20.13 11.15 14.76
CA LEU A 399 -20.23 12.44 14.09
C LEU A 399 -18.87 12.92 13.57
N ILE A 400 -17.83 12.87 14.41
CA ILE A 400 -16.48 13.30 14.04
C ILE A 400 -15.95 12.46 12.88
N VAL A 401 -16.07 11.12 12.97
CA VAL A 401 -15.61 10.22 11.92
C VAL A 401 -16.37 10.46 10.61
N THR A 402 -17.70 10.63 10.66
CA THR A 402 -18.49 10.99 9.46
C THR A 402 -18.07 12.34 8.88
N GLY A 403 -17.76 13.33 9.72
CA GLY A 403 -17.24 14.64 9.29
C GLY A 403 -15.91 14.53 8.57
N LEU A 404 -14.95 13.80 9.14
CA LEU A 404 -13.64 13.57 8.52
C LEU A 404 -13.76 12.81 7.19
N ILE A 405 -14.56 11.74 7.15
CA ILE A 405 -14.83 11.00 5.90
C ILE A 405 -15.42 11.94 4.85
N ARG A 406 -16.43 12.75 5.23
CA ARG A 406 -17.07 13.71 4.32
C ARG A 406 -16.08 14.75 3.81
N ARG A 407 -15.17 15.27 4.63
CA ARG A 407 -14.19 16.30 4.23
C ARG A 407 -13.08 15.73 3.37
N PHE A 408 -12.38 14.71 3.88
CA PHE A 408 -11.08 14.30 3.33
C PHE A 408 -11.19 13.16 2.33
N LEU A 409 -12.14 12.24 2.53
CA LEU A 409 -12.24 11.02 1.72
C LEU A 409 -13.35 11.10 0.65
N PHE A 410 -14.37 11.94 0.87
CA PHE A 410 -15.45 12.17 -0.10
C PHE A 410 -15.35 13.52 -0.83
N LYS A 411 -14.85 14.58 -0.20
CA LYS A 411 -14.70 15.91 -0.85
C LYS A 411 -13.26 16.31 -1.17
N SER A 412 -12.30 15.43 -0.89
CA SER A 412 -10.87 15.66 -1.18
C SER A 412 -10.34 16.99 -0.58
N GLY A 413 -10.74 17.32 0.65
CA GLY A 413 -10.29 18.52 1.35
C GLY A 413 -8.79 18.60 1.60
N LEU A 414 -8.26 19.82 1.78
CA LEU A 414 -6.84 20.08 2.05
C LEU A 414 -6.44 19.61 3.45
N PHE A 415 -5.34 18.84 3.56
CA PHE A 415 -4.90 18.24 4.83
C PHE A 415 -4.32 19.25 5.81
N GLU A 416 -3.84 20.39 5.32
CA GLU A 416 -3.36 21.51 6.13
C GLU A 416 -4.41 21.90 7.19
N ASN A 417 -5.70 21.82 6.84
CA ASN A 417 -6.82 22.15 7.74
C ASN A 417 -6.99 21.19 8.93
N LEU A 418 -6.36 20.00 8.92
CA LEU A 418 -6.37 19.07 10.06
C LEU A 418 -5.47 19.52 11.20
N TYR A 419 -4.37 20.20 10.88
CA TYR A 419 -3.32 20.60 11.83
C TYR A 419 -3.32 22.10 12.13
N MET A 420 -4.05 22.91 11.34
CA MET A 420 -4.13 24.38 11.49
C MET A 420 -4.83 24.88 12.77
N VAL A 421 -5.40 24.01 13.60
CA VAL A 421 -6.07 24.47 14.84
C VAL A 421 -5.09 24.70 16.00
N GLU A 422 -3.82 24.32 15.86
CA GLU A 422 -2.82 24.54 16.91
C GLU A 422 -2.10 25.89 16.83
N SER A 423 -2.07 26.55 15.66
CA SER A 423 -1.15 27.67 15.43
C SER A 423 -1.65 29.05 15.86
N TYR A 424 -2.96 29.26 16.09
CA TYR A 424 -3.48 30.59 16.44
C TYR A 424 -4.69 30.51 17.39
N ASN A 425 -4.44 30.47 18.70
CA ASN A 425 -5.44 30.50 19.79
C ASN A 425 -6.49 29.36 19.76
N PRO A 426 -6.52 28.45 20.76
CA PRO A 426 -7.59 27.47 20.87
C PRO A 426 -8.86 28.17 21.35
N ILE A 427 -9.61 28.79 20.42
CA ILE A 427 -11.02 29.11 20.67
C ILE A 427 -11.72 27.75 20.69
N PHE A 428 -11.83 27.17 21.89
CA PHE A 428 -12.57 25.94 22.07
C PHE A 428 -13.99 26.12 21.53
N LEU A 429 -14.40 25.22 20.65
CA LEU A 429 -15.69 25.29 20.00
C LEU A 429 -16.76 24.72 20.92
N GLU A 430 -17.92 25.39 20.94
CA GLU A 430 -19.06 25.06 21.80
C GLU A 430 -19.69 23.70 21.46
N ASN A 431 -19.56 23.23 20.21
CA ASN A 431 -20.13 21.97 19.76
C ASN A 431 -19.36 21.36 18.58
N ILE A 432 -19.42 20.03 18.48
CA ILE A 432 -18.86 19.18 17.42
C ILE A 432 -19.29 19.63 16.03
N ASN A 433 -20.55 20.05 15.86
CA ASN A 433 -21.03 20.51 14.55
C ASN A 433 -20.27 21.75 14.07
N LYS A 434 -19.96 22.67 14.98
CA LYS A 434 -19.16 23.87 14.68
C LYS A 434 -17.73 23.48 14.32
N TYR A 435 -17.14 22.52 15.02
CA TYR A 435 -15.84 21.95 14.66
C TYR A 435 -15.84 21.34 13.27
N ILE A 436 -16.80 20.46 12.98
CA ILE A 436 -16.89 19.80 11.68
C ILE A 436 -17.11 20.84 10.59
N ASN A 437 -17.92 21.87 10.81
CA ASN A 437 -18.10 22.96 9.83
C ASN A 437 -16.82 23.81 9.65
N ASN A 438 -16.05 24.04 10.71
CA ASN A 438 -14.79 24.78 10.67
C ASN A 438 -13.66 24.03 9.95
N LEU A 439 -13.66 22.69 9.90
CA LEU A 439 -12.72 21.92 9.07
C LEU A 439 -12.80 22.27 7.56
N TYR A 440 -13.84 23.02 7.16
CA TYR A 440 -14.12 23.45 5.79
C TYR A 440 -13.95 24.95 5.56
N SER A 441 -13.54 25.73 6.57
CA SER A 441 -13.29 27.16 6.40
C SER A 441 -11.95 27.40 5.69
N ASP A 442 -11.86 26.97 4.43
CA ASP A 442 -10.93 27.61 3.51
C ASP A 442 -11.52 29.01 3.24
N GLU A 443 -10.78 30.07 3.55
CA GLU A 443 -11.19 31.48 3.29
C GLU A 443 -11.63 31.71 1.84
N ILE A 444 -11.29 30.78 0.93
CA ILE A 444 -11.56 30.83 -0.50
C ILE A 444 -12.89 30.14 -0.89
N LYS A 445 -13.52 29.28 -0.05
CA LYS A 445 -14.79 28.58 -0.38
C LYS A 445 -15.69 28.30 0.83
N ASN A 446 -16.26 29.36 1.40
CA ASN A 446 -17.22 29.31 2.52
C ASN A 446 -18.61 28.63 2.24
N SER A 447 -18.83 27.89 1.14
CA SER A 447 -20.20 27.50 0.74
C SER A 447 -20.55 26.00 0.70
N MET A 448 -19.62 25.05 0.88
CA MET A 448 -19.84 23.72 0.29
C MET A 448 -20.28 22.58 1.21
N LEU A 449 -20.70 22.78 2.46
CA LEU A 449 -21.09 21.64 3.34
C LEU A 449 -22.58 21.27 3.32
N ASN A 450 -23.46 22.28 3.21
CA ASN A 450 -24.92 22.13 3.34
C ASN A 450 -25.64 21.81 2.02
N GLU A 451 -24.89 21.82 0.92
CA GLU A 451 -25.35 21.36 -0.39
C GLU A 451 -25.91 19.94 -0.30
N SER A 452 -27.02 19.71 -1.02
CA SER A 452 -27.67 18.42 -1.07
C SER A 452 -26.73 17.39 -1.73
N MET A 453 -26.89 16.09 -1.43
CA MET A 453 -26.12 15.04 -2.12
C MET A 453 -26.33 15.05 -3.64
N GLU A 454 -27.40 15.69 -4.12
CA GLU A 454 -27.69 15.85 -5.54
C GLU A 454 -26.84 16.95 -6.19
N ASP A 455 -26.53 18.02 -5.46
CA ASP A 455 -25.58 19.06 -5.87
C ASP A 455 -24.13 18.53 -5.87
N LEU A 456 -23.86 17.52 -5.03
CA LEU A 456 -22.55 16.87 -4.87
C LEU A 456 -22.37 15.65 -5.79
N LYS A 457 -23.30 15.34 -6.71
CA LYS A 457 -23.20 14.20 -7.65
C LYS A 457 -21.97 14.28 -8.56
N ASN A 458 -21.41 15.48 -8.74
CA ASN A 458 -20.23 15.75 -9.57
C ASN A 458 -18.92 15.77 -8.76
N LEU A 459 -18.96 15.55 -7.44
CA LEU A 459 -17.75 15.46 -6.63
C LEU A 459 -17.19 14.03 -6.62
N GLU A 460 -15.86 13.98 -6.69
CA GLU A 460 -15.04 12.78 -6.83
C GLU A 460 -15.23 11.83 -5.63
N ASN A 461 -15.18 10.51 -5.88
CA ASN A 461 -15.13 9.41 -4.88
C ASN A 461 -16.47 8.86 -4.32
N ASN A 462 -17.31 8.32 -5.21
CA ASN A 462 -18.57 7.64 -4.86
C ASN A 462 -18.47 6.50 -3.83
N MET A 463 -17.28 5.92 -3.64
CA MET A 463 -17.02 4.83 -2.69
C MET A 463 -17.37 5.20 -1.23
N MET A 464 -17.13 6.45 -0.82
CA MET A 464 -17.38 6.91 0.55
C MET A 464 -18.75 7.56 0.76
N ARG A 465 -19.58 7.63 -0.29
CA ARG A 465 -20.82 8.40 -0.34
C ARG A 465 -21.78 8.08 0.81
N VAL A 466 -21.99 6.80 1.10
CA VAL A 466 -22.91 6.35 2.16
C VAL A 466 -22.42 6.77 3.55
N TRP A 467 -21.10 6.76 3.76
CA TRP A 467 -20.47 7.12 5.03
C TRP A 467 -20.32 8.62 5.25
N ALA A 468 -20.33 9.40 4.15
CA ALA A 468 -20.32 10.85 4.15
C ALA A 468 -21.73 11.50 4.17
N ASN A 469 -22.80 10.68 4.13
CA ASN A 469 -24.18 11.14 3.98
C ASN A 469 -24.78 11.64 5.32
N LEU A 470 -24.32 12.79 5.77
CA LEU A 470 -24.90 13.58 6.86
C LEU A 470 -24.71 15.06 6.57
N LYS A 471 -25.75 15.86 6.81
CA LYS A 471 -25.66 17.33 6.83
C LYS A 471 -25.33 17.79 8.25
N PHE A 472 -24.44 18.76 8.37
CA PHE A 472 -23.97 19.29 9.65
C PHE A 472 -24.60 20.66 9.93
N ASP A 473 -25.94 20.70 9.94
CA ASP A 473 -26.72 21.91 10.21
C ASP A 473 -26.54 22.37 11.67
N SER A 474 -26.79 23.66 11.93
CA SER A 474 -26.79 24.23 13.27
C SER A 474 -28.17 24.85 13.58
N PRO A 475 -29.02 24.21 14.41
CA PRO A 475 -28.79 22.96 15.15
C PRO A 475 -28.90 21.70 14.29
N LEU A 476 -28.18 20.63 14.67
CA LEU A 476 -28.24 19.33 14.00
C LEU A 476 -29.52 18.60 14.37
N ASP A 477 -30.27 18.13 13.37
CA ASP A 477 -31.47 17.33 13.59
C ASP A 477 -31.14 15.86 13.86
N GLU A 478 -31.06 15.48 15.15
CA GLU A 478 -30.87 14.09 15.58
C GLU A 478 -32.06 13.17 15.22
N ASN A 479 -33.22 13.73 14.83
CA ASN A 479 -34.39 12.96 14.42
C ASN A 479 -34.43 12.65 12.91
N SER A 480 -33.55 13.27 12.12
CA SER A 480 -33.43 13.06 10.68
C SER A 480 -33.16 11.59 10.32
N LYS A 481 -33.57 11.20 9.10
CA LYS A 481 -33.35 9.84 8.59
C LYS A 481 -31.85 9.55 8.43
N GLU A 482 -31.11 10.56 7.99
CA GLU A 482 -29.66 10.53 7.75
C GLU A 482 -28.89 10.31 9.05
N TYR A 483 -29.23 11.04 10.11
CA TYR A 483 -28.62 10.87 11.42
C TYR A 483 -28.88 9.48 12.00
N LYS A 484 -30.13 9.01 11.99
CA LYS A 484 -30.49 7.66 12.45
C LYS A 484 -29.78 6.58 11.63
N ALA A 485 -29.67 6.77 10.32
CA ALA A 485 -28.95 5.86 9.44
C ALA A 485 -27.44 5.82 9.77
N MET A 486 -26.81 6.97 10.03
CA MET A 486 -25.42 7.06 10.49
C MET A 486 -25.23 6.25 11.78
N ILE A 487 -26.04 6.51 12.82
CA ILE A 487 -25.96 5.78 14.09
C ILE A 487 -26.07 4.26 13.87
N ASN A 488 -27.01 3.82 13.04
CA ASN A 488 -27.21 2.40 12.74
C ASN A 488 -26.03 1.77 12.01
N ARG A 489 -25.35 2.49 11.10
CA ARG A 489 -24.14 2.02 10.42
C ARG A 489 -23.01 1.80 11.43
N PHE A 490 -22.73 2.78 12.30
CA PHE A 490 -21.67 2.66 13.29
C PHE A 490 -21.92 1.53 14.30
N LYS A 491 -23.16 1.33 14.74
CA LYS A 491 -23.53 0.18 15.60
C LYS A 491 -23.24 -1.17 14.94
N ARG A 492 -23.31 -1.24 13.62
CA ARG A 492 -23.08 -2.46 12.81
C ARG A 492 -21.67 -2.57 12.25
N LEU A 493 -20.72 -1.76 12.74
CA LEU A 493 -19.33 -1.87 12.32
C LEU A 493 -18.77 -3.28 12.53
N PRO A 494 -17.84 -3.72 11.66
CA PRO A 494 -17.15 -4.99 11.78
C PRO A 494 -16.54 -5.17 13.17
N ILE A 495 -16.43 -6.43 13.57
CA ILE A 495 -15.98 -6.82 14.91
C ILE A 495 -14.44 -6.83 15.05
N TYR A 496 -13.69 -6.66 13.96
CA TYR A 496 -12.22 -6.80 13.94
C TYR A 496 -11.47 -5.92 14.95
N LEU A 497 -12.05 -4.77 15.32
CA LEU A 497 -11.49 -3.80 16.27
C LEU A 497 -12.36 -3.63 17.54
N LYS A 498 -13.20 -4.62 17.84
CA LYS A 498 -13.98 -4.68 19.08
C LYS A 498 -13.31 -5.64 20.05
N GLU A 499 -13.19 -5.24 21.31
CA GLU A 499 -12.77 -6.16 22.36
C GLU A 499 -13.85 -7.24 22.53
N GLU A 500 -13.45 -8.50 22.62
CA GLU A 500 -14.40 -9.58 22.92
C GLU A 500 -15.01 -9.34 24.31
N LYS A 501 -16.35 -9.27 24.38
CA LYS A 501 -17.05 -9.23 25.66
C LYS A 501 -16.94 -10.60 26.31
N LYS A 502 -16.33 -10.67 27.50
CA LYS A 502 -16.36 -11.86 28.36
C LYS A 502 -17.81 -12.33 28.53
N VAL A 503 -18.12 -13.52 28.03
CA VAL A 503 -19.32 -14.25 28.47
C VAL A 503 -18.89 -15.14 29.62
N GLU A 504 -19.07 -14.67 30.86
CA GLU A 504 -18.64 -15.34 32.10
C GLU A 504 -19.17 -16.78 32.26
N ASN A 505 -20.12 -17.23 31.44
CA ASN A 505 -20.74 -18.56 31.53
C ASN A 505 -20.72 -19.41 30.24
N SER A 506 -19.80 -19.18 29.29
CA SER A 506 -19.71 -20.02 28.08
C SER A 506 -18.79 -21.23 28.27
N LYS A 507 -19.10 -22.12 29.22
CA LYS A 507 -18.37 -23.39 29.41
C LYS A 507 -18.56 -24.41 28.27
N ASN A 508 -19.41 -24.17 27.27
CA ASN A 508 -19.70 -25.14 26.21
C ASN A 508 -20.16 -24.47 24.90
N ILE A 509 -19.36 -23.57 24.35
CA ILE A 509 -19.48 -23.24 22.92
C ILE A 509 -18.12 -23.54 22.33
N SER A 510 -18.08 -24.52 21.42
CA SER A 510 -16.89 -24.99 20.71
C SER A 510 -15.96 -23.81 20.36
N PHE A 511 -14.82 -23.73 21.04
CA PHE A 511 -13.77 -22.72 20.85
C PHE A 511 -13.42 -22.48 19.36
N ARG A 512 -13.61 -23.50 18.51
CA ARG A 512 -13.26 -23.46 17.08
C ARG A 512 -14.20 -22.69 16.14
N SER A 513 -15.43 -22.32 16.54
CA SER A 513 -16.42 -21.79 15.57
C SER A 513 -16.45 -20.26 15.45
N LYS A 514 -15.75 -19.53 16.32
CA LYS A 514 -15.62 -18.06 16.23
C LYS A 514 -14.18 -17.56 16.09
N GLU A 515 -13.16 -18.32 16.46
CA GLU A 515 -11.73 -17.92 16.39
C GLU A 515 -11.26 -17.50 14.98
N ASN A 516 -11.85 -18.04 13.91
CA ASN A 516 -11.33 -17.86 12.54
C ASN A 516 -11.61 -16.48 11.91
N ILE A 517 -12.43 -15.62 12.52
CA ILE A 517 -12.73 -14.28 11.99
C ILE A 517 -11.82 -13.19 12.63
N TRP A 518 -11.14 -13.47 13.74
CA TRP A 518 -10.64 -12.40 14.62
C TRP A 518 -9.16 -12.09 14.50
N ASN A 519 -8.36 -13.02 13.97
CA ASN A 519 -6.91 -12.85 13.98
C ASN A 519 -6.38 -12.38 12.61
N ILE A 520 -6.14 -11.07 12.47
CA ILE A 520 -5.53 -10.53 11.24
C ILE A 520 -4.16 -11.15 10.98
N TYR A 521 -3.41 -11.52 12.02
CA TYR A 521 -2.16 -12.28 11.88
C TYR A 521 -2.39 -13.60 11.12
N GLY A 522 -3.49 -14.30 11.43
CA GLY A 522 -3.89 -15.53 10.75
C GLY A 522 -4.23 -15.31 9.28
N LEU A 523 -4.90 -14.20 8.94
CA LEU A 523 -5.19 -13.85 7.55
C LEU A 523 -3.91 -13.55 6.75
N VAL A 524 -2.98 -12.80 7.35
CA VAL A 524 -1.68 -12.52 6.72
C VAL A 524 -0.88 -13.80 6.55
N TRP A 525 -0.88 -14.68 7.55
CA TRP A 525 -0.22 -15.99 7.47
C TRP A 525 -0.83 -16.88 6.38
N GLN A 526 -2.14 -16.92 6.24
CA GLN A 526 -2.82 -17.64 5.16
C GLN A 526 -2.42 -17.10 3.78
N GLN A 527 -2.36 -15.78 3.63
CA GLN A 527 -1.90 -15.14 2.40
C GLN A 527 -0.44 -15.50 2.09
N LYS A 528 0.45 -15.56 3.10
CA LYS A 528 1.83 -16.04 2.95
C LYS A 528 1.88 -17.51 2.48
N ILE A 529 1.13 -18.41 3.12
CA ILE A 529 1.06 -19.83 2.70
C ILE A 529 0.53 -19.96 1.27
N ASN A 530 -0.54 -19.24 0.92
CA ASN A 530 -1.12 -19.34 -0.41
C ASN A 530 -0.22 -18.74 -1.50
N SER A 531 0.59 -17.72 -1.16
CA SER A 531 1.61 -17.16 -2.05
C SER A 531 2.71 -18.16 -2.40
N GLN A 532 2.92 -19.22 -1.61
CA GLN A 532 3.86 -20.29 -1.95
C GLN A 532 3.34 -21.21 -3.07
N LYS A 533 2.03 -21.26 -3.30
CA LYS A 533 1.40 -22.13 -4.31
C LYS A 533 1.37 -21.49 -5.68
N ILE A 534 1.06 -20.19 -5.72
CA ILE A 534 1.08 -19.36 -6.92
C ILE A 534 1.93 -18.17 -6.53
N GLY A 535 3.10 -18.03 -7.14
CA GLY A 535 4.06 -17.03 -6.69
C GLY A 535 3.83 -15.64 -7.26
N TYR A 536 4.26 -14.64 -6.50
CA TYR A 536 4.09 -13.21 -6.83
C TYR A 536 5.04 -12.78 -7.95
N PRO A 537 4.62 -12.04 -8.99
CA PRO A 537 5.52 -11.65 -10.07
C PRO A 537 6.52 -10.56 -9.64
N ILE A 538 7.65 -10.96 -9.05
CA ILE A 538 8.68 -10.04 -8.50
C ILE A 538 9.45 -9.24 -9.58
N ASP A 539 9.49 -9.74 -10.81
CA ASP A 539 10.10 -9.09 -11.97
C ASP A 539 9.05 -8.25 -12.73
N SER A 540 8.26 -7.45 -11.99
CA SER A 540 7.16 -6.65 -12.51
C SER A 540 7.19 -5.22 -11.98
N PRO A 541 6.44 -4.27 -12.59
CA PRO A 541 6.33 -2.90 -12.06
C PRO A 541 5.55 -2.81 -10.74
N PHE A 542 4.96 -3.92 -10.25
CA PHE A 542 4.18 -3.92 -9.03
C PHE A 542 5.09 -4.06 -7.80
N PRO A 543 4.94 -3.19 -6.78
CA PRO A 543 5.72 -3.31 -5.56
C PRO A 543 5.24 -4.53 -4.76
N LEU A 544 6.15 -5.08 -3.97
CA LEU A 544 5.90 -6.28 -3.18
C LEU A 544 4.75 -6.09 -2.17
N PRO A 545 4.05 -7.17 -1.75
CA PRO A 545 3.05 -7.10 -0.69
C PRO A 545 3.61 -6.53 0.62
N LEU A 546 2.87 -5.66 1.33
CA LEU A 546 3.37 -4.87 2.49
C LEU A 546 3.98 -5.69 3.64
N TRP A 547 3.63 -6.97 3.75
CA TRP A 547 4.20 -7.89 4.75
C TRP A 547 5.55 -8.52 4.33
N ALA A 548 5.99 -8.31 3.10
CA ALA A 548 7.27 -8.78 2.57
C ALA A 548 8.32 -7.68 2.78
N ASN A 549 9.25 -7.92 3.71
CA ASN A 549 10.26 -6.95 4.12
C ASN A 549 11.65 -7.35 3.58
N PHE A 550 12.13 -6.62 2.57
CA PHE A 550 13.46 -6.84 1.98
C PHE A 550 14.52 -5.84 2.48
N ASP A 551 14.17 -5.01 3.48
CA ASP A 551 14.98 -3.88 3.94
C ASP A 551 15.95 -4.25 5.07
N SER A 552 16.08 -5.54 5.39
CA SER A 552 17.02 -5.96 6.43
C SER A 552 18.46 -5.80 5.96
N VAL A 553 19.21 -4.94 6.65
CA VAL A 553 20.68 -4.87 6.62
C VAL A 553 21.28 -6.05 7.40
N ASP A 554 20.77 -7.26 7.18
CA ASP A 554 21.38 -8.41 7.83
C ASP A 554 22.70 -8.76 7.13
N ASN A 555 23.77 -8.83 7.92
CA ASN A 555 25.13 -9.14 7.45
C ASN A 555 25.34 -10.65 7.24
N SER A 556 24.34 -11.48 7.58
CA SER A 556 24.25 -12.91 7.26
C SER A 556 24.11 -13.13 5.74
N LYS A 557 25.24 -13.08 5.03
CA LYS A 557 25.28 -13.34 3.58
C LYS A 557 25.46 -14.83 3.31
N ILE A 558 24.44 -15.45 2.73
CA ILE A 558 24.55 -16.82 2.22
C ILE A 558 25.41 -16.80 0.95
N ARG A 559 26.52 -17.54 0.96
CA ARG A 559 27.41 -17.69 -0.19
C ARG A 559 26.92 -18.84 -1.07
N ILE A 560 26.34 -18.53 -2.23
CA ILE A 560 25.95 -19.56 -3.20
C ILE A 560 27.17 -19.89 -4.07
N LEU A 561 27.87 -20.98 -3.76
CA LEU A 561 28.95 -21.52 -4.58
C LEU A 561 28.38 -22.43 -5.67
N LYS A 562 28.68 -22.09 -6.93
CA LYS A 562 28.74 -23.01 -8.10
C LYS A 562 27.46 -23.78 -8.45
N ILE A 563 26.36 -23.09 -8.75
CA ILE A 563 25.14 -23.71 -9.32
C ILE A 563 25.11 -23.56 -10.86
N ILE A 564 26.06 -24.13 -11.62
CA ILE A 564 25.85 -24.32 -13.09
C ILE A 564 26.34 -25.68 -13.62
N LYS A 565 27.15 -26.47 -12.87
CA LYS A 565 27.57 -27.81 -13.36
C LYS A 565 26.92 -29.02 -12.68
N GLN A 566 26.07 -28.83 -11.65
CA GLN A 566 25.49 -29.95 -10.87
C GLN A 566 23.95 -29.98 -10.76
N VAL A 567 23.22 -28.93 -11.16
CA VAL A 567 21.73 -28.93 -11.09
C VAL A 567 21.08 -29.90 -12.07
N TYR A 568 21.82 -30.39 -13.05
CA TYR A 568 21.32 -31.46 -13.90
C TYR A 568 21.52 -32.88 -13.34
N ASP A 569 22.26 -33.07 -12.23
CA ASP A 569 22.59 -34.43 -11.77
C ASP A 569 22.42 -34.76 -10.28
N CYS A 570 22.07 -33.84 -9.36
CA CYS A 570 21.98 -34.21 -7.93
C CYS A 570 20.83 -33.56 -7.15
N LYS A 571 20.07 -34.42 -6.47
CA LYS A 571 19.17 -34.09 -5.34
C LYS A 571 19.86 -33.13 -4.37
N LEU A 572 19.25 -31.97 -4.13
CA LEU A 572 19.72 -30.98 -3.15
C LEU A 572 19.72 -31.57 -1.73
N SER A 573 20.91 -31.81 -1.17
CA SER A 573 21.10 -31.99 0.27
C SER A 573 21.64 -30.69 0.86
N VAL A 574 20.82 -30.03 1.69
CA VAL A 574 21.23 -28.87 2.49
C VAL A 574 22.09 -29.39 3.66
N LYS A 575 23.32 -28.91 3.80
CA LYS A 575 24.09 -29.04 5.05
C LYS A 575 24.12 -27.68 5.74
N TYR A 576 23.60 -27.66 6.97
CA TYR A 576 23.78 -26.56 7.91
C TYR A 576 25.24 -26.54 8.38
N PHE A 577 25.85 -25.36 8.40
CA PHE A 577 27.14 -25.10 9.05
C PHE A 577 26.91 -24.22 10.26
#